data_AF-A0A7J4DTU7-F1
#
_entry.id   AF-A0A7J4DTU7-F1
#
_cell.length_a   1.000
_cell.length_b   1.000
_cell.length_c   1.000
_cell.angle_alpha   90.00
_cell.angle_beta   90.00
_cell.angle_gamma   90.00
#
_symmetry.space_group_name_H-M   'P 1'
#
loop_
_entity.id
_entity.type
_entity.pdbx_description
1 polymer ?
#
loop_
_entity_poly.entity_id
_entity_poly.type
_entity_poly.pdbx_seq_one_letter_code
_entity_poly.pdbx_strand_id
1 'polypeptide(L)'
;MSKCVSYQYVEHKNTNEIAYKINEGKYAGVVWNYSDVKMTIYDEAGNIVDPELADELPLTFDYEVMYNPNDEDLKTGEFSATIGDILLDVIDTSIEHDQIKFNTTNRNNDPS
;
A
#
# COMPACT_ATOMS: atom_id res chain seq x y z
N MET A 1 8.02 7.80 17.90
CA MET A 1 7.68 8.31 16.56
C MET A 1 8.60 7.62 15.59
N SER A 2 8.11 6.58 14.93
CA SER A 2 8.82 5.91 13.85
C SER A 2 9.05 6.93 12.74
N LYS A 3 10.28 7.01 12.23
CA LYS A 3 10.64 7.96 11.19
C LYS A 3 9.86 7.59 9.93
N CYS A 4 8.85 8.37 9.53
CA CYS A 4 8.19 8.18 8.24
C CYS A 4 9.26 8.23 7.16
N VAL A 5 9.43 7.12 6.45
CA VAL A 5 10.40 6.98 5.37
C VAL A 5 9.98 7.93 4.26
N SER A 6 10.86 8.82 3.82
CA SER A 6 10.52 9.71 2.69
C SER A 6 10.28 8.90 1.42
N TYR A 7 9.13 9.12 0.77
CA TYR A 7 8.75 8.50 -0.49
C TYR A 7 8.17 9.52 -1.47
N GLN A 8 8.02 9.14 -2.75
CA GLN A 8 7.37 9.95 -3.78
C GLN A 8 6.52 9.09 -4.73
N TYR A 9 5.51 9.71 -5.32
CA TYR A 9 4.71 9.12 -6.39
C TYR A 9 5.46 9.14 -7.70
N VAL A 10 5.40 8.03 -8.43
CA VAL A 10 5.96 7.89 -9.77
C VAL A 10 4.85 7.40 -10.67
N GLU A 11 4.47 8.19 -11.66
CA GLU A 11 3.45 7.79 -12.64
C GLU A 11 4.11 7.17 -13.86
N HIS A 12 3.63 6.00 -14.26
CA HIS A 12 4.05 5.38 -15.50
C HIS A 12 3.42 6.12 -16.69
N LYS A 13 4.26 6.80 -17.47
CA LYS A 13 3.86 7.73 -18.56
C LYS A 13 2.85 7.18 -19.58
N ASN A 14 2.79 5.86 -19.76
CA ASN A 14 1.97 5.22 -20.80
C ASN A 14 0.73 4.51 -20.23
N THR A 15 0.75 4.08 -18.98
CA THR A 15 -0.34 3.29 -18.36
C THR A 15 -1.11 4.09 -17.31
N ASN A 16 -0.62 5.28 -16.93
CA ASN A 16 -1.11 6.07 -15.80
C ASN A 16 -1.15 5.27 -14.48
N GLU A 17 -0.34 4.21 -14.39
CA GLU A 17 -0.20 3.43 -13.16
C GLU A 17 0.64 4.21 -12.17
N ILE A 18 0.16 4.25 -10.92
CA ILE A 18 0.85 4.92 -9.83
C ILE A 18 1.77 3.90 -9.16
N ALA A 19 3.03 4.30 -9.04
CA ALA A 19 4.07 3.62 -8.30
C ALA A 19 4.61 4.53 -7.20
N TYR A 20 5.38 3.93 -6.31
CA TYR A 20 6.01 4.58 -5.18
C TYR A 20 7.51 4.37 -5.27
N LYS A 21 8.28 5.38 -4.86
CA LYS A 21 9.73 5.31 -4.75
C LYS A 21 10.19 5.79 -3.39
N ILE A 22 11.06 5.01 -2.72
CA ILE A 22 11.70 5.42 -1.47
C ILE A 22 12.88 6.34 -1.79
N ASN A 23 12.98 7.46 -1.08
CA ASN A 23 13.98 8.49 -1.32
C ASN A 23 15.20 8.37 -0.42
N GLU A 24 15.10 7.70 0.72
CA GLU A 24 16.18 7.63 1.72
C GLU A 24 16.30 6.24 2.37
N GLY A 25 17.39 6.03 3.10
CA GLY A 25 17.62 4.82 3.88
C GLY A 25 18.07 3.61 3.04
N LYS A 26 17.93 2.42 3.63
CA LYS A 26 18.37 1.13 3.05
C LYS A 26 17.72 0.86 1.69
N TYR A 27 16.45 1.19 1.55
CA TYR A 27 15.66 0.93 0.34
C TYR A 27 15.63 2.13 -0.63
N ALA A 28 16.56 3.09 -0.49
CA ALA A 28 16.61 4.28 -1.34
C ALA A 28 16.69 3.90 -2.83
N GLY A 29 15.77 4.43 -3.62
CA GLY A 29 15.69 4.20 -5.06
C GLY A 29 14.84 3.00 -5.46
N VAL A 30 14.40 2.15 -4.54
CA VAL A 30 13.46 1.06 -4.83
C VAL A 30 12.13 1.65 -5.29
N VAL A 31 11.58 1.09 -6.38
CA VAL A 31 10.28 1.46 -6.94
C VAL A 31 9.37 0.24 -6.91
N TRP A 32 8.17 0.42 -6.36
CA TRP A 32 7.15 -0.64 -6.26
C TRP A 32 5.75 -0.08 -6.52
N ASN A 33 4.79 -0.97 -6.78
CA ASN A 33 3.37 -0.66 -6.77
C ASN A 33 2.67 -1.53 -5.70
N TYR A 34 1.46 -1.11 -5.30
CA TYR A 34 0.58 -1.97 -4.50
C TYR A 34 -0.47 -2.62 -5.41
N SER A 35 -0.81 -3.85 -5.10
CA SER A 35 -1.91 -4.60 -5.71
C SER A 35 -2.74 -5.29 -4.64
N ASP A 36 -4.00 -5.58 -4.94
CA ASP A 36 -4.90 -6.33 -4.05
C ASP A 36 -4.95 -5.81 -2.60
N VAL A 37 -4.88 -4.49 -2.42
CA VAL A 37 -5.02 -3.84 -1.11
C VAL A 37 -6.41 -4.12 -0.55
N LYS A 38 -6.47 -4.81 0.58
CA LYS A 38 -7.70 -5.16 1.29
C LYS A 38 -7.57 -4.71 2.74
N MET A 39 -8.54 -3.90 3.14
CA MET A 39 -8.80 -3.59 4.52
C MET A 39 -9.75 -4.67 5.03
N THR A 40 -9.31 -5.53 5.93
CA THR A 40 -10.17 -6.58 6.47
C THR A 40 -9.97 -6.68 7.96
N ILE A 41 -10.98 -6.29 8.71
CA ILE A 41 -10.95 -6.40 10.15
C ILE A 41 -11.79 -7.59 10.51
N TYR A 42 -11.21 -8.47 11.31
CA TYR A 42 -11.86 -9.65 11.82
C TYR A 42 -12.11 -9.47 13.31
N ASP A 43 -13.30 -9.85 13.80
CA ASP A 43 -13.52 -10.03 15.24
C ASP A 43 -12.79 -11.28 15.77
N GLU A 44 -12.83 -11.49 17.09
CA GLU A 44 -12.27 -12.69 17.74
C GLU A 44 -12.86 -14.02 17.22
N ALA A 45 -13.99 -13.97 16.50
CA ALA A 45 -14.66 -15.11 15.89
C ALA A 45 -14.35 -15.26 14.38
N GLY A 46 -13.51 -14.39 13.81
CA GLY A 46 -13.11 -14.43 12.40
C GLY A 46 -14.13 -13.84 11.43
N ASN A 47 -15.11 -13.06 11.91
CA ASN A 47 -16.09 -12.36 11.07
C ASN A 47 -15.59 -10.98 10.68
N ILE A 48 -15.94 -10.52 9.47
CA ILE A 48 -15.63 -9.16 9.03
C ILE A 48 -16.40 -8.15 9.88
N VAL A 49 -15.70 -7.20 10.49
CA VAL A 49 -16.26 -6.10 11.30
C VAL A 49 -15.96 -4.73 10.70
N ASP A 50 -16.71 -3.73 11.17
CA ASP A 50 -16.63 -2.34 10.72
C ASP A 50 -15.24 -1.72 11.00
N PRO A 51 -14.60 -1.07 10.00
CA PRO A 51 -13.38 -0.30 10.15
C PRO A 51 -13.32 0.74 11.24
N GLU A 52 -14.45 1.33 11.60
CA GLU A 52 -14.49 2.35 12.64
C GLU A 52 -14.37 1.77 14.07
N LEU A 53 -14.51 0.44 14.22
CA LEU A 53 -14.54 -0.24 15.53
C LEU A 53 -13.24 -0.94 15.92
N ALA A 54 -12.21 -0.88 15.07
CA ALA A 54 -10.96 -1.61 15.27
C ALA A 54 -9.84 -0.70 15.83
N ASP A 55 -9.23 -1.11 16.94
CA ASP A 55 -8.03 -0.44 17.49
C ASP A 55 -6.80 -0.60 16.57
N GLU A 56 -6.76 -1.68 15.77
CA GLU A 56 -5.74 -1.93 14.74
C GLU A 56 -6.44 -2.27 13.42
N LEU A 57 -6.07 -1.59 12.33
CA LEU A 57 -6.55 -1.88 10.97
C LEU A 57 -5.66 -2.96 10.34
N PRO A 58 -6.12 -4.23 10.20
CA PRO A 58 -5.36 -5.25 9.51
C PRO A 58 -5.45 -4.96 8.02
N LEU A 59 -4.40 -4.32 7.52
CA LEU A 59 -4.24 -4.05 6.10
C LEU A 59 -3.45 -5.21 5.48
N THR A 60 -4.05 -5.83 4.47
CA THR A 60 -3.36 -6.83 3.65
C THR A 60 -3.17 -6.26 2.26
N PHE A 61 -2.00 -6.49 1.66
CA PHE A 61 -1.69 -6.02 0.33
C PHE A 61 -0.65 -6.93 -0.31
N ASP A 62 -0.72 -7.02 -1.62
CA ASP A 62 0.37 -7.53 -2.45
C ASP A 62 1.15 -6.34 -3.02
N TYR A 63 2.37 -6.59 -3.47
CA TYR A 63 3.21 -5.57 -4.08
C TYR A 63 4.10 -6.16 -5.17
N GLU A 64 4.36 -5.37 -6.22
CA GLU A 64 5.30 -5.71 -7.27
C GLU A 64 6.47 -4.72 -7.26
N VAL A 65 7.69 -5.24 -7.19
CA VAL A 65 8.90 -4.43 -7.30
C VAL A 65 9.23 -4.23 -8.77
N MET A 66 9.21 -2.99 -9.23
CA MET A 66 9.53 -2.63 -10.62
C MET A 66 10.99 -2.26 -10.80
N TYR A 67 11.64 -1.74 -9.75
CA TYR A 67 13.04 -1.34 -9.81
C TYR A 67 13.72 -1.50 -8.44
N ASN A 68 14.88 -2.15 -8.41
CA ASN A 68 15.72 -2.33 -7.23
C ASN A 68 17.18 -1.99 -7.59
N PRO A 69 17.61 -0.72 -7.45
CA PRO A 69 18.92 -0.28 -7.96
C PRO A 69 20.11 -0.82 -7.15
N ASN A 70 19.89 -1.16 -5.88
CA ASN A 70 20.94 -1.54 -4.95
C ASN A 70 20.95 -3.06 -4.68
N ASP A 71 20.11 -3.82 -5.38
CA ASP A 71 19.95 -5.28 -5.21
C ASP A 71 19.68 -5.68 -3.74
N GLU A 72 18.91 -4.85 -3.03
CA GLU A 72 18.53 -5.09 -1.64
C GLU A 72 17.64 -6.33 -1.52
N ASP A 73 17.67 -6.99 -0.37
CA ASP A 73 16.77 -8.11 -0.09
C ASP A 73 15.36 -7.61 0.28
N LEU A 74 14.49 -7.61 -0.72
CA LEU A 74 13.10 -7.16 -0.63
C LEU A 74 12.11 -8.28 -0.28
N LYS A 75 12.58 -9.52 -0.09
CA LYS A 75 11.72 -10.66 0.24
C LYS A 75 11.56 -10.86 1.75
N THR A 76 12.30 -10.08 2.53
CA THR A 76 12.24 -10.08 3.99
C THR A 76 11.03 -9.29 4.48
N GLY A 77 10.54 -9.65 5.67
CA GLY A 77 9.42 -8.95 6.31
C GLY A 77 9.71 -7.47 6.64
N GLU A 78 10.98 -7.07 6.67
CA GLU A 78 11.40 -5.68 6.94
C GLU A 78 10.97 -4.73 5.82
N PHE A 79 11.12 -5.15 4.55
CA PHE A 79 10.70 -4.35 3.41
C PHE A 79 9.17 -4.22 3.38
N SER A 80 8.44 -5.33 3.55
CA SER A 80 6.97 -5.31 3.59
C SER A 80 6.42 -4.45 4.73
N ALA A 81 7.06 -4.47 5.91
CA ALA A 81 6.68 -3.58 7.01
C ALA A 81 6.90 -2.10 6.65
N THR A 82 8.04 -1.79 6.04
CA THR A 82 8.38 -0.41 5.63
C THR A 82 7.36 0.15 4.64
N ILE A 83 7.01 -0.62 3.60
CA ILE A 83 6.01 -0.19 2.63
C ILE A 83 4.59 -0.23 3.22
N GLY A 84 4.31 -1.12 4.19
CA GLY A 84 3.06 -1.11 4.95
C GLY A 84 2.83 0.21 5.70
N ASP A 85 3.86 0.72 6.38
CA ASP A 85 3.80 2.03 7.05
C ASP A 85 3.53 3.17 6.05
N ILE A 86 4.14 3.11 4.86
CA ILE A 86 3.90 4.08 3.77
C ILE A 86 2.47 3.98 3.25
N LEU A 87 1.92 2.77 3.10
CA LEU A 87 0.54 2.58 2.62
C LEU A 87 -0.48 3.17 3.61
N LEU A 88 -0.23 3.06 4.91
CA LEU A 88 -1.08 3.68 5.92
C LEU A 88 -1.07 5.21 5.79
N ASP A 89 0.11 5.82 5.64
CA ASP A 89 0.27 7.27 5.42
C ASP A 89 -0.45 7.75 4.14
N VAL A 90 -0.40 6.95 3.06
CA VAL A 90 -1.13 7.23 1.81
C VAL A 90 -2.64 7.17 2.02
N ILE A 91 -3.15 6.18 2.75
CA ILE A 91 -4.59 6.05 3.05
C ILE A 91 -5.05 7.24 3.90
N ASP A 92 -4.31 7.57 4.95
CA ASP A 92 -4.63 8.68 5.86
C ASP A 92 -4.68 10.01 5.10
N THR A 93 -3.64 10.31 4.31
CA THR A 93 -3.60 11.50 3.45
C THR A 93 -4.76 11.51 2.44
N SER A 94 -5.12 10.36 1.87
CA SER A 94 -6.22 10.27 0.89
C SER A 94 -7.59 10.53 1.51
N ILE A 95 -7.80 10.11 2.76
CA ILE A 95 -9.02 10.38 3.55
C ILE A 95 -9.08 11.87 3.91
N GLU A 96 -7.99 12.44 4.44
CA GLU A 96 -7.92 13.86 4.82
C GLU A 96 -8.19 14.80 3.63
N HIS A 97 -7.76 14.39 2.43
CA HIS A 97 -7.91 15.19 1.21
C HIS A 97 -9.17 14.86 0.39
N ASP A 98 -10.07 13.98 0.85
CA ASP A 98 -11.31 13.57 0.15
C ASP A 98 -11.03 13.02 -1.29
N GLN A 99 -9.84 12.44 -1.49
CA GLN A 99 -9.27 12.05 -2.81
C GLN A 99 -9.12 10.53 -2.93
N ILE A 100 -10.04 9.74 -2.38
CA ILE A 100 -9.98 8.29 -2.50
C ILE A 100 -10.20 7.86 -3.97
N LYS A 101 -9.10 7.67 -4.71
CA LYS A 101 -9.04 6.94 -5.98
C LYS A 101 -8.27 5.63 -5.78
N PHE A 102 -8.72 4.77 -4.87
CA PHE A 102 -8.38 3.37 -5.03
C PHE A 102 -9.14 2.87 -6.25
N ASN A 103 -8.42 2.37 -7.25
CA ASN A 103 -9.03 1.63 -8.34
C ASN A 103 -9.50 0.28 -7.79
N THR A 104 -10.48 0.29 -6.89
CA THR A 104 -11.33 -0.85 -6.60
C THR A 104 -12.10 -1.11 -7.87
N THR A 105 -11.47 -1.79 -8.82
CA THR A 105 -12.20 -2.42 -9.90
C THR A 105 -13.05 -3.48 -9.22
N ASN A 106 -14.26 -3.11 -8.83
CA ASN A 106 -15.27 -4.03 -8.38
C ASN A 106 -15.63 -4.88 -9.61
N ARG A 107 -14.83 -5.91 -9.90
CA ARG A 107 -15.11 -6.94 -10.89
C ARG A 107 -16.17 -7.90 -10.35
N ASN A 108 -17.29 -7.35 -9.90
CA ASN A 108 -18.52 -8.09 -9.71
C ASN A 108 -19.59 -7.40 -10.55
N ASN A 109 -19.59 -7.69 -11.84
CA ASN A 109 -20.81 -7.85 -12.61
C ASN A 109 -20.50 -8.73 -13.84
N ASP A 110 -20.61 -10.03 -13.59
CA ASP A 110 -20.91 -11.08 -14.57
C ASP A 110 -22.34 -10.86 -15.12
N PRO A 111 -22.79 -11.55 -16.19
CA PRO A 111 -23.39 -10.94 -17.35
C PRO A 111 -24.92 -11.08 -17.35
N SER A 112 -25.60 -10.25 -18.13
CA SER A 112 -26.95 -10.55 -18.62
C SER A 112 -27.15 -10.00 -20.02
#